data_AF-A0A4R6YLY9-F1
#
_entry.id   AF-A0A4R6YLY9-F1
#
_cell.length_a   1.000
_cell.length_b   1.000
_cell.length_c   1.000
_cell.angle_alpha   90.00
_cell.angle_beta   90.00
_cell.angle_gamma   90.00
#
_symmetry.space_group_name_H-M   'P 1'
#
loop_
_entity.id
_entity.type
_entity.pdbx_description
1 polymer ?
#
loop_
_entity_poly.entity_id
_entity_poly.type
_entity_poly.pdbx_seq_one_letter_code
_entity_poly.pdbx_strand_id
1 'polypeptide(L)'
;MTRTAAVERTLATLRFFWNSPQGPEPDATGYRGVYYHFLDIQTGRRVWQCELSTVDRAFLLAGALTAGIYFDASSGDETEIRTLADALYRRADWQWAQNGGATLTHGWKPESGFLPYRWEGYDEALLLYVLGLGSPTYPLPEYSYAAWTSTYRWEHVCGQEYLHAGPLFIHQLSHIWIDFRGIQDAFMRDKGIDYFENSRRATYAQQQYAIDNPLGFKGYAKNCWGITASEGPGPENLNVDGIDREFFDYVGRGVPFGPDDGTLAPWGVVASLPFAPEIVFATLHYCVHEAKLTVTVRPAHLPARTDRSDPYPASCQRCGSNSAMRR
;
A
#
# COMPACT_ATOMS: atom_id res chain seq x y z
N MET A 1 -14.39 -0.36 -20.89
CA MET A 1 -13.20 0.02 -21.69
C MET A 1 -12.97 -1.05 -22.75
N THR A 2 -12.58 -0.71 -23.97
CA THR A 2 -12.23 -1.69 -25.02
C THR A 2 -10.79 -2.18 -24.86
N ARG A 3 -10.43 -3.34 -25.42
CA ARG A 3 -9.05 -3.86 -25.36
C ARG A 3 -8.06 -2.90 -26.01
N THR A 4 -8.40 -2.32 -27.16
CA THR A 4 -7.58 -1.30 -27.84
C THR A 4 -7.30 -0.08 -26.94
N ALA A 5 -8.33 0.47 -26.30
CA ALA A 5 -8.14 1.60 -25.38
C ALA A 5 -7.30 1.21 -24.15
N ALA A 6 -7.38 -0.04 -23.70
CA ALA A 6 -6.53 -0.56 -22.63
C ALA A 6 -5.07 -0.67 -23.08
N VAL A 7 -4.81 -1.21 -24.28
CA VAL A 7 -3.48 -1.31 -24.90
C VAL A 7 -2.85 0.06 -25.04
N GLU A 8 -3.58 1.04 -25.58
CA GLU A 8 -3.10 2.42 -25.72
C GLU A 8 -2.71 3.03 -24.37
N ARG A 9 -3.54 2.85 -23.34
CA ARG A 9 -3.26 3.33 -21.98
C ARG A 9 -2.03 2.65 -21.38
N THR A 10 -1.94 1.34 -21.50
CA THR A 10 -0.82 0.54 -20.97
C THR A 10 0.50 0.94 -21.65
N LEU A 11 0.52 1.04 -22.98
CA LEU A 11 1.70 1.46 -23.72
C LEU A 11 2.13 2.88 -23.37
N ALA A 12 1.19 3.82 -23.20
CA ALA A 12 1.53 5.17 -22.77
C ALA A 12 2.28 5.17 -21.43
N THR A 13 1.81 4.39 -20.45
CA THR A 13 2.45 4.26 -19.14
C THR A 13 3.82 3.55 -19.22
N LEU A 14 3.90 2.39 -19.90
CA LEU A 14 5.14 1.63 -19.97
C LEU A 14 6.22 2.38 -20.77
N ARG A 15 5.86 3.02 -21.89
CA ARG A 15 6.77 3.86 -22.67
C ARG A 15 7.27 5.05 -21.87
N PHE A 16 6.42 5.68 -21.05
CA PHE A 16 6.84 6.76 -20.16
C PHE A 16 7.93 6.28 -19.21
N PHE A 17 7.66 5.24 -18.40
CA PHE A 17 8.64 4.78 -17.41
C PHE A 17 9.93 4.26 -18.06
N TRP A 18 9.81 3.57 -19.20
CA TRP A 18 10.97 3.05 -19.93
C TRP A 18 11.88 4.16 -20.47
N ASN A 19 11.31 5.22 -21.05
CA ASN A 19 12.06 6.31 -21.67
C ASN A 19 12.35 7.49 -20.73
N SER A 20 11.78 7.49 -19.52
CA SER A 20 11.95 8.57 -18.54
C SER A 20 13.42 8.76 -18.12
N PRO A 21 13.83 9.99 -17.79
CA PRO A 21 15.17 10.27 -17.27
C PRO A 21 15.53 9.39 -16.07
N GLN A 22 16.69 8.74 -16.14
CA GLN A 22 17.27 7.93 -15.07
C GLN A 22 18.63 8.51 -14.69
N GLY A 23 18.82 8.89 -13.42
CA GLY A 23 20.09 9.44 -12.97
C GLY A 23 20.06 9.98 -11.54
N PRO A 24 21.22 10.33 -10.98
CA PRO A 24 21.34 10.81 -9.61
C PRO A 24 20.85 12.25 -9.43
N GLU A 25 20.43 12.93 -10.51
CA GLU A 25 19.98 14.32 -10.49
C GLU A 25 18.71 14.49 -9.63
N PRO A 26 18.57 15.64 -8.95
CA PRO A 26 17.48 15.88 -8.01
C PRO A 26 16.09 15.90 -8.63
N ASP A 27 15.97 16.07 -9.95
CA ASP A 27 14.69 16.15 -10.68
C ASP A 27 14.49 15.02 -11.71
N ALA A 28 15.34 13.99 -11.70
CA ALA A 28 15.15 12.79 -12.52
C ALA A 28 13.83 12.06 -12.16
N THR A 29 13.33 11.21 -13.06
CA THR A 29 12.14 10.38 -12.80
C THR A 29 12.48 9.17 -11.91
N GLY A 30 13.70 8.66 -12.04
CA GLY A 30 14.21 7.60 -11.19
C GLY A 30 15.71 7.45 -11.30
N TYR A 31 16.25 6.45 -10.61
CA TYR A 31 17.66 6.12 -10.63
C TYR A 31 17.82 4.64 -10.35
N ARG A 32 18.78 3.98 -11.00
CA ARG A 32 19.07 2.54 -10.80
C ARG A 32 17.85 1.63 -11.03
N GLY A 33 16.95 2.08 -11.91
CA GLY A 33 15.70 1.35 -12.18
C GLY A 33 14.75 1.34 -10.99
N VAL A 34 14.85 2.29 -10.06
CA VAL A 34 13.87 2.62 -9.02
C VAL A 34 13.30 4.00 -9.34
N TYR A 35 12.04 4.26 -9.02
CA TYR A 35 11.37 5.54 -9.31
C TYR A 35 11.04 6.29 -8.02
N TYR A 36 10.95 7.62 -8.12
CA TYR A 36 10.55 8.46 -6.99
C TYR A 36 9.10 8.20 -6.59
N HIS A 37 8.84 8.22 -5.28
CA HIS A 37 7.53 7.98 -4.67
C HIS A 37 6.44 8.88 -5.29
N PHE A 38 6.78 10.14 -5.56
CA PHE A 38 5.91 11.09 -6.24
C PHE A 38 6.59 11.73 -7.45
N LEU A 39 5.84 11.74 -8.56
CA LEU A 39 6.20 12.37 -9.81
C LEU A 39 5.14 13.38 -10.21
N ASP A 40 5.56 14.51 -10.76
CA ASP A 40 4.67 15.48 -11.39
C ASP A 40 3.99 14.84 -12.62
N ILE A 41 2.66 14.93 -12.71
CA ILE A 41 1.89 14.21 -13.73
C ILE A 41 2.11 14.77 -15.14
N GLN A 42 2.50 16.04 -15.28
CA GLN A 42 2.75 16.66 -16.58
C GLN A 42 4.18 16.42 -17.07
N THR A 43 5.16 16.49 -16.18
CA THR A 43 6.59 16.48 -16.53
C THR A 43 7.28 15.16 -16.24
N GLY A 44 6.70 14.32 -15.36
CA GLY A 44 7.31 13.08 -14.90
C GLY A 44 8.53 13.26 -13.99
N ARG A 45 8.78 14.48 -13.51
CA ARG A 45 9.92 14.79 -12.63
C ARG A 45 9.56 14.58 -11.16
N ARG A 46 10.55 14.25 -10.35
CA ARG A 46 10.41 14.14 -8.89
C ARG A 46 9.76 15.40 -8.29
N VAL A 47 8.83 15.21 -7.36
CA VAL A 47 8.24 16.31 -6.57
C VAL A 47 8.43 16.12 -5.07
N TRP A 48 8.26 17.21 -4.31
CA TRP A 48 8.25 17.25 -2.84
C TRP A 48 9.48 16.65 -2.16
N GLN A 49 10.63 16.60 -2.86
CA GLN A 49 11.87 16.00 -2.36
C GLN A 49 11.66 14.58 -1.82
N CYS A 50 10.70 13.85 -2.40
CA CYS A 50 10.43 12.47 -2.02
C CYS A 50 11.62 11.56 -2.37
N GLU A 51 11.68 10.40 -1.76
CA GLU A 51 12.67 9.36 -2.02
C GLU A 51 12.34 8.57 -3.28
N LEU A 52 13.36 7.95 -3.86
CA LEU A 52 13.16 6.72 -4.61
C LEU A 52 12.56 5.70 -3.65
N SER A 53 11.44 5.08 -4.05
CA SER A 53 10.73 4.15 -3.20
C SER A 53 10.86 2.72 -3.74
N THR A 54 11.39 1.84 -2.92
CA THR A 54 11.55 0.43 -3.28
C THR A 54 10.20 -0.31 -3.32
N VAL A 55 9.26 0.06 -2.45
CA VAL A 55 7.93 -0.57 -2.41
C VAL A 55 7.04 -0.12 -3.57
N ASP A 56 7.04 1.17 -3.93
CA ASP A 56 6.26 1.62 -5.09
C ASP A 56 6.84 1.09 -6.39
N ARG A 57 8.16 0.90 -6.43
CA ARG A 57 8.79 0.18 -7.52
C ARG A 57 8.27 -1.25 -7.62
N ALA A 58 8.15 -1.98 -6.50
CA ALA A 58 7.58 -3.33 -6.50
C ALA A 58 6.14 -3.33 -7.02
N PHE A 59 5.29 -2.40 -6.59
CA PHE A 59 3.90 -2.30 -7.07
C PHE A 59 3.80 -1.94 -8.56
N LEU A 60 4.64 -1.00 -9.03
CA LEU A 60 4.73 -0.66 -10.45
C LEU A 60 5.10 -1.89 -11.29
N LEU A 61 6.09 -2.67 -10.82
CA LEU A 61 6.54 -3.88 -11.50
C LEU A 61 5.48 -4.96 -11.52
N ALA A 62 4.81 -5.21 -10.41
CA ALA A 62 3.73 -6.18 -10.34
C ALA A 62 2.60 -5.84 -11.32
N GLY A 63 2.20 -4.57 -11.41
CA GLY A 63 1.26 -4.08 -12.41
C GLY A 63 1.75 -4.25 -13.86
N ALA A 64 3.00 -3.88 -14.15
CA ALA A 64 3.59 -4.00 -15.48
C ALA A 64 3.67 -5.46 -15.93
N LEU A 65 4.16 -6.35 -15.07
CA LEU A 65 4.27 -7.79 -15.34
C LEU A 65 2.89 -8.42 -15.56
N THR A 66 1.89 -8.04 -14.75
CA THR A 66 0.51 -8.49 -14.93
C THR A 66 -0.04 -8.07 -16.29
N ALA A 67 0.22 -6.83 -16.72
CA ALA A 67 -0.17 -6.37 -18.05
C ALA A 67 0.55 -7.17 -19.15
N GLY A 68 1.85 -7.44 -19.00
CA GLY A 68 2.60 -8.30 -19.92
C GLY A 68 2.02 -9.72 -20.03
N ILE A 69 1.55 -10.30 -18.93
CA ILE A 69 0.92 -11.63 -18.97
C ILE A 69 -0.47 -11.57 -19.61
N TYR A 70 -1.25 -10.51 -19.36
CA TYR A 70 -2.62 -10.37 -19.85
C TYR A 70 -2.72 -10.06 -21.35
N PHE A 71 -1.78 -9.26 -21.88
CA PHE A 71 -1.73 -8.88 -23.29
C PHE A 71 -0.86 -9.87 -24.08
N ASP A 72 -1.49 -10.97 -24.51
CA ASP A 72 -0.88 -12.15 -25.11
C ASP A 72 -1.06 -12.26 -26.63
N ALA A 73 -1.72 -11.29 -27.29
CA ALA A 73 -1.90 -11.34 -28.73
C ALA A 73 -0.56 -11.15 -29.47
N SER A 74 -0.51 -11.66 -30.71
CA SER A 74 0.66 -11.54 -31.60
C SER A 74 0.76 -10.18 -32.32
N SER A 75 -0.02 -9.17 -31.89
CA SER A 75 0.07 -7.81 -32.45
C SER A 75 1.37 -7.13 -32.01
N GLY A 76 1.83 -6.15 -32.80
CA GLY A 76 3.03 -5.37 -32.48
C GLY A 76 2.92 -4.67 -31.13
N ASP A 77 1.78 -4.04 -30.87
CA ASP A 77 1.52 -3.29 -29.63
C ASP A 77 1.55 -4.18 -28.38
N GLU A 78 0.88 -5.34 -28.40
CA GLU A 78 0.89 -6.24 -27.24
C GLU A 78 2.26 -6.92 -27.06
N THR A 79 2.98 -7.17 -28.15
CA THR A 79 4.38 -7.62 -28.09
C THR A 79 5.29 -6.57 -27.44
N GLU A 80 5.06 -5.29 -27.72
CA GLU A 80 5.78 -4.20 -27.08
C GLU A 80 5.44 -4.10 -25.58
N ILE A 81 4.17 -4.26 -25.18
CA ILE A 81 3.78 -4.30 -23.76
C ILE A 81 4.59 -5.37 -23.01
N ARG A 82 4.63 -6.60 -23.54
CA ARG A 82 5.39 -7.71 -22.94
C ARG A 82 6.88 -7.39 -22.83
N THR A 83 7.44 -6.83 -23.90
CA THR A 83 8.86 -6.44 -23.97
C THR A 83 9.19 -5.37 -22.93
N LEU A 84 8.39 -4.31 -22.84
CA LEU A 84 8.62 -3.22 -21.90
C LEU A 84 8.40 -3.65 -20.44
N ALA A 85 7.42 -4.52 -20.17
CA ALA A 85 7.18 -5.06 -18.83
C ALA A 85 8.39 -5.86 -18.32
N ASP A 86 8.90 -6.81 -19.12
CA ASP A 86 10.10 -7.59 -18.79
C ASP A 86 11.34 -6.69 -18.67
N ALA A 87 11.51 -5.75 -19.61
CA ALA A 87 12.66 -4.85 -19.60
C ALA A 87 12.66 -3.93 -18.37
N LEU A 88 11.49 -3.43 -17.96
CA LEU A 88 11.35 -2.68 -16.71
C LEU A 88 11.70 -3.55 -15.50
N TYR A 89 11.23 -4.80 -15.44
CA TYR A 89 11.59 -5.70 -14.34
C TYR A 89 13.10 -5.94 -14.23
N ARG A 90 13.74 -6.25 -15.36
CA ARG A 90 15.20 -6.45 -15.46
C ARG A 90 16.03 -5.22 -15.12
N ARG A 91 15.46 -4.02 -15.24
CA ARG A 91 16.15 -2.76 -14.94
C ARG A 91 16.30 -2.49 -13.44
N ALA A 92 15.45 -3.08 -12.60
CA ALA A 92 15.47 -2.82 -11.15
C ALA A 92 16.73 -3.40 -10.50
N ASP A 93 17.62 -2.54 -10.02
CA ASP A 93 18.86 -2.93 -9.35
C ASP A 93 18.62 -3.15 -7.85
N TRP A 94 18.09 -4.32 -7.50
CA TRP A 94 17.76 -4.66 -6.10
C TRP A 94 19.01 -4.79 -5.23
N GLN A 95 20.15 -5.20 -5.81
CA GLN A 95 21.43 -5.27 -5.11
C GLN A 95 21.93 -3.89 -4.71
N TRP A 96 21.79 -2.90 -5.60
CA TRP A 96 22.03 -1.51 -5.25
C TRP A 96 21.08 -1.02 -4.15
N ALA A 97 19.78 -1.30 -4.28
CA ALA A 97 18.78 -0.88 -3.30
C ALA A 97 18.98 -1.53 -1.90
N GLN A 98 19.65 -2.68 -1.84
CA GLN A 98 20.05 -3.34 -0.60
C GLN A 98 21.16 -2.56 0.12
N ASN A 99 21.91 -1.67 -0.56
CA ASN A 99 22.94 -0.84 0.06
C ASN A 99 23.89 -1.63 1.00
N GLY A 100 24.32 -2.82 0.56
CA GLY A 100 25.25 -3.70 1.29
C GLY A 100 24.77 -4.29 2.62
N GLY A 101 23.53 -4.04 3.05
CA GLY A 101 22.98 -4.59 4.30
C GLY A 101 22.24 -5.91 4.11
N ALA A 102 21.64 -6.43 5.18
CA ALA A 102 20.91 -7.70 5.12
C ALA A 102 19.55 -7.54 4.41
N THR A 103 18.78 -6.52 4.77
CA THR A 103 17.45 -6.22 4.22
C THR A 103 17.47 -5.08 3.21
N LEU A 104 16.42 -4.93 2.41
CA LEU A 104 16.28 -3.79 1.51
C LEU A 104 16.09 -2.47 2.29
N THR A 105 16.64 -1.38 1.76
CA THR A 105 16.34 -0.04 2.27
C THR A 105 14.94 0.38 1.84
N HIS A 106 14.29 1.28 2.58
CA HIS A 106 13.01 1.85 2.12
C HIS A 106 13.22 2.64 0.82
N GLY A 107 14.33 3.37 0.73
CA GLY A 107 14.57 4.28 -0.38
C GLY A 107 15.88 5.04 -0.32
N TRP A 108 16.03 5.98 -1.25
CA TRP A 108 17.21 6.80 -1.44
C TRP A 108 16.84 8.22 -1.90
N LYS A 109 17.63 9.22 -1.51
CA LYS A 109 17.48 10.60 -1.94
C LYS A 109 18.81 11.15 -2.49
N PRO A 110 18.79 11.96 -3.57
CA PRO A 110 19.96 12.69 -4.08
C PRO A 110 20.69 13.49 -3.00
N GLU A 111 19.93 14.09 -2.08
CA GLU A 111 20.46 15.00 -1.08
C GLU A 111 21.20 14.29 0.06
N SER A 112 20.83 13.05 0.38
CA SER A 112 21.25 12.38 1.62
C SER A 112 21.67 10.92 1.44
N GLY A 113 21.59 10.36 0.24
CA GLY A 113 21.84 8.95 0.01
C GLY A 113 20.69 8.06 0.47
N PHE A 114 21.01 6.83 0.88
CA PHE A 114 20.01 5.87 1.35
C PHE A 114 19.38 6.33 2.66
N LEU A 115 18.09 6.06 2.78
CA LEU A 115 17.36 6.30 4.02
C LEU A 115 17.87 5.37 5.13
N PRO A 116 17.79 5.78 6.41
CA PRO A 116 18.20 4.93 7.51
C PRO A 116 17.26 3.73 7.72
N TYR A 117 16.02 3.83 7.23
CA TYR A 117 14.98 2.81 7.40
C TYR A 117 15.14 1.65 6.42
N ARG A 118 14.94 0.44 6.94
CA ARG A 118 15.04 -0.81 6.19
C ARG A 118 13.80 -1.66 6.48
N TRP A 119 13.44 -2.49 5.52
CA TRP A 119 12.26 -3.35 5.65
C TRP A 119 12.49 -4.44 6.70
N GLU A 120 11.52 -4.58 7.61
CA GLU A 120 11.52 -5.47 8.76
C GLU A 120 10.11 -6.08 8.87
N GLY A 121 10.00 -7.36 8.57
CA GLY A 121 8.72 -8.04 8.49
C GLY A 121 8.08 -8.28 9.86
N TYR A 122 6.79 -8.56 9.97
CA TYR A 122 5.84 -8.61 8.87
C TYR A 122 5.34 -7.19 8.55
N ASP A 123 5.51 -6.79 7.29
CA ASP A 123 5.18 -5.48 6.74
C ASP A 123 4.66 -5.64 5.30
N GLU A 124 4.38 -4.54 4.61
CA GLU A 124 3.89 -4.56 3.23
C GLU A 124 4.91 -5.06 2.17
N ALA A 125 6.14 -5.39 2.58
CA ALA A 125 7.24 -5.67 1.65
C ALA A 125 7.27 -7.12 1.13
N LEU A 126 6.29 -7.97 1.44
CA LEU A 126 6.27 -9.37 0.99
C LEU A 126 6.41 -9.48 -0.54
N LEU A 127 5.61 -8.73 -1.31
CA LEU A 127 5.71 -8.69 -2.77
C LEU A 127 7.06 -8.14 -3.26
N LEU A 128 7.61 -7.15 -2.56
CA LEU A 128 8.92 -6.57 -2.85
C LEU A 128 10.02 -7.62 -2.74
N TYR A 129 10.01 -8.47 -1.70
CA TYR A 129 10.99 -9.55 -1.58
C TYR A 129 10.80 -10.64 -2.63
N VAL A 130 9.56 -10.99 -3.00
CA VAL A 130 9.30 -11.96 -4.08
C VAL A 130 9.91 -11.48 -5.41
N LEU A 131 9.68 -10.21 -5.77
CA LEU A 131 10.23 -9.62 -7.00
C LEU A 131 11.75 -9.43 -6.92
N GLY A 132 12.29 -9.05 -5.76
CA GLY A 132 13.72 -8.89 -5.56
C GLY A 132 14.49 -10.21 -5.67
N LEU A 133 13.99 -11.28 -5.06
CA LEU A 133 14.59 -12.62 -5.13
C LEU A 133 14.43 -13.25 -6.53
N GLY A 134 13.29 -12.99 -7.19
CA GLY A 134 13.01 -13.51 -8.53
C GLY A 134 13.70 -12.75 -9.67
N SER A 135 14.48 -11.70 -9.38
CA SER A 135 15.06 -10.85 -10.43
C SER A 135 16.13 -11.59 -11.22
N PRO A 136 16.05 -11.63 -12.57
CA PRO A 136 17.02 -12.36 -13.39
C PRO A 136 18.32 -11.60 -13.66
N THR A 137 18.43 -10.34 -13.21
CA THR A 137 19.57 -9.44 -13.51
C THR A 137 20.28 -8.97 -12.25
N TYR A 138 19.52 -8.52 -11.25
CA TYR A 138 20.04 -8.01 -9.98
C TYR A 138 19.32 -8.67 -8.81
N PRO A 139 19.39 -10.01 -8.64
CA PRO A 139 18.67 -10.71 -7.58
C PRO A 139 19.17 -10.31 -6.19
N LEU A 140 18.22 -10.22 -5.26
CA LEU A 140 18.57 -10.26 -3.84
C LEU A 140 19.16 -11.62 -3.48
N PRO A 141 20.14 -11.67 -2.57
CA PRO A 141 20.62 -12.93 -2.03
C PRO A 141 19.57 -13.57 -1.10
N GLU A 142 19.58 -14.89 -1.00
CA GLU A 142 18.62 -15.67 -0.21
C GLU A 142 18.55 -15.23 1.27
N TYR A 143 19.69 -14.86 1.86
CA TYR A 143 19.75 -14.41 3.26
C TYR A 143 18.90 -13.16 3.51
N SER A 144 18.60 -12.35 2.49
CA SER A 144 17.80 -11.14 2.65
C SER A 144 16.38 -11.44 3.11
N TYR A 145 15.83 -12.56 2.63
CA TYR A 145 14.49 -13.01 3.04
C TYR A 145 14.50 -13.51 4.48
N ALA A 146 15.52 -14.28 4.87
CA ALA A 146 15.69 -14.72 6.25
C ALA A 146 15.87 -13.53 7.22
N ALA A 147 16.62 -12.50 6.80
CA ALA A 147 16.79 -11.29 7.59
C ALA A 147 15.46 -10.52 7.74
N TRP A 148 14.69 -10.36 6.67
CA TRP A 148 13.38 -9.68 6.72
C TRP A 148 12.35 -10.43 7.57
N THR A 149 12.30 -11.75 7.46
CA THR A 149 11.37 -12.58 8.25
C THR A 149 11.77 -12.70 9.73
N SER A 150 13.00 -12.33 10.10
CA SER A 150 13.51 -12.46 11.48
C SER A 150 12.77 -11.61 12.52
N THR A 151 12.07 -10.55 12.07
CA THR A 151 11.32 -9.64 12.93
C THR A 151 9.84 -9.98 13.02
N TYR A 152 9.40 -11.10 12.40
CA TYR A 152 8.02 -11.56 12.46
C TYR A 152 7.52 -11.72 13.89
N ARG A 153 6.32 -11.20 14.17
CA ARG A 153 5.67 -11.31 15.47
C ARG A 153 4.36 -12.08 15.36
N TRP A 154 4.28 -13.22 16.06
CA TRP A 154 3.05 -13.97 16.24
C TRP A 154 2.34 -13.46 17.49
N GLU A 155 1.12 -12.98 17.34
CA GLU A 155 0.39 -12.32 18.42
C GLU A 155 -1.01 -12.93 18.58
N HIS A 156 -1.55 -12.80 19.80
CA HIS A 156 -2.96 -13.06 20.11
C HIS A 156 -3.69 -11.72 20.26
N VAL A 157 -4.49 -11.35 19.25
CA VAL A 157 -5.21 -10.07 19.21
C VAL A 157 -6.69 -10.31 18.93
N CYS A 158 -7.55 -9.78 19.78
CA CYS A 158 -9.01 -9.84 19.64
C CYS A 158 -9.54 -11.26 19.31
N GLY A 159 -9.02 -12.26 20.02
CA GLY A 159 -9.41 -13.66 19.86
C GLY A 159 -8.81 -14.38 18.65
N GLN A 160 -7.85 -13.77 17.95
CA GLN A 160 -7.17 -14.35 16.79
C GLN A 160 -5.67 -14.51 17.09
N GLU A 161 -5.11 -15.67 16.73
CA GLU A 161 -3.66 -15.89 16.72
C GLU A 161 -3.14 -15.84 15.28
N TYR A 162 -2.28 -14.88 14.98
CA TYR A 162 -1.79 -14.66 13.61
C TYR A 162 -0.45 -13.90 13.59
N LEU A 163 0.24 -13.93 12.44
CA LEU A 163 1.41 -13.10 12.16
C LEU A 163 0.93 -11.66 12.01
N HIS A 164 1.21 -10.83 13.01
CA HIS A 164 0.54 -9.56 13.20
C HIS A 164 1.25 -8.39 12.52
N ALA A 165 0.45 -7.55 11.85
CA ALA A 165 0.79 -6.16 11.54
C ALA A 165 -0.42 -5.27 11.86
N GLY A 166 -0.16 -4.06 12.36
CA GLY A 166 -1.23 -3.18 12.85
C GLY A 166 -2.16 -2.66 11.73
N PRO A 167 -1.62 -1.97 10.72
CA PRO A 167 -2.42 -1.51 9.58
C PRO A 167 -2.93 -2.66 8.72
N LEU A 168 -4.24 -2.71 8.47
CA LEU A 168 -4.87 -3.84 7.77
C LEU A 168 -4.36 -4.02 6.33
N PHE A 169 -3.94 -2.96 5.65
CA PHE A 169 -3.48 -3.06 4.26
C PHE A 169 -2.25 -3.96 4.07
N ILE A 170 -1.42 -4.13 5.11
CA ILE A 170 -0.23 -4.99 5.08
C ILE A 170 -0.63 -6.44 4.77
N HIS A 171 -1.77 -6.87 5.31
CA HIS A 171 -2.35 -8.20 5.07
C HIS A 171 -3.02 -8.34 3.69
N GLN A 172 -3.17 -7.24 2.93
CA GLN A 172 -4.01 -7.22 1.73
C GLN A 172 -3.22 -6.99 0.45
N LEU A 173 -2.31 -6.02 0.43
CA LEU A 173 -1.76 -5.51 -0.83
C LEU A 173 -1.01 -6.58 -1.65
N SER A 174 -0.19 -7.40 -1.01
CA SER A 174 0.56 -8.43 -1.73
C SER A 174 -0.35 -9.49 -2.37
N HIS A 175 -1.55 -9.71 -1.81
CA HIS A 175 -2.53 -10.66 -2.34
C HIS A 175 -3.21 -10.20 -3.64
N ILE A 176 -3.05 -8.92 -4.02
CA ILE A 176 -3.58 -8.42 -5.30
C ILE A 176 -2.94 -9.17 -6.48
N TRP A 177 -1.66 -9.52 -6.35
CA TRP A 177 -0.88 -10.12 -7.43
C TRP A 177 -0.50 -11.58 -7.19
N ILE A 178 -0.39 -12.01 -5.93
CA ILE A 178 -0.01 -13.37 -5.58
C ILE A 178 -1.11 -14.00 -4.75
N ASP A 179 -1.67 -15.10 -5.26
CA ASP A 179 -2.54 -15.95 -4.48
C ASP A 179 -1.73 -16.79 -3.50
N PHE A 180 -1.67 -16.36 -2.24
CA PHE A 180 -0.89 -17.05 -1.21
C PHE A 180 -1.59 -18.25 -0.57
N ARG A 181 -2.73 -18.72 -1.09
CA ARG A 181 -3.36 -19.97 -0.61
C ARG A 181 -2.42 -21.15 -0.82
N GLY A 182 -2.13 -21.87 0.25
CA GLY A 182 -1.17 -22.97 0.26
C GLY A 182 0.30 -22.56 0.17
N ILE A 183 0.63 -21.26 0.16
CA ILE A 183 2.02 -20.77 0.14
C ILE A 183 2.46 -20.45 1.57
N GLN A 184 3.55 -21.09 1.99
CA GLN A 184 4.11 -20.96 3.33
C GLN A 184 5.63 -20.84 3.26
N ASP A 185 6.18 -19.85 3.95
CA ASP A 185 7.60 -19.82 4.32
C ASP A 185 7.86 -20.73 5.54
N ALA A 186 9.08 -20.69 6.09
CA ALA A 186 9.43 -21.50 7.26
C ALA A 186 8.60 -21.13 8.50
N PHE A 187 8.37 -19.84 8.73
CA PHE A 187 7.64 -19.35 9.90
C PHE A 187 6.16 -19.73 9.82
N MET A 188 5.51 -19.47 8.69
CA MET A 188 4.09 -19.78 8.49
C MET A 188 3.83 -21.29 8.53
N ARG A 189 4.78 -22.10 8.05
CA ARG A 189 4.71 -23.57 8.15
C ARG A 189 4.75 -24.06 9.60
N ASP A 190 5.60 -23.47 10.45
CA ASP A 190 5.62 -23.74 11.90
C ASP A 190 4.28 -23.44 12.56
N LYS A 191 3.60 -22.37 12.12
CA LYS A 191 2.26 -21.98 12.62
C LYS A 191 1.11 -22.77 12.01
N GLY A 192 1.37 -23.60 10.99
CA GLY A 192 0.37 -24.46 10.36
C GLY A 192 -0.69 -23.71 9.55
N ILE A 193 -0.45 -22.44 9.16
CA ILE A 193 -1.36 -21.65 8.32
C ILE A 193 -0.61 -21.01 7.15
N ASP A 194 -1.32 -20.63 6.09
CA ASP A 194 -0.75 -19.83 4.99
C ASP A 194 -1.02 -18.32 5.20
N TYR A 195 -0.47 -17.49 4.32
CA TYR A 195 -0.71 -16.03 4.42
C TYR A 195 -2.16 -15.65 4.12
N PHE A 196 -2.92 -16.45 3.36
CA PHE A 196 -4.33 -16.17 3.08
C PHE A 196 -5.19 -16.33 4.35
N GLU A 197 -5.01 -17.44 5.06
CA GLU A 197 -5.63 -17.65 6.37
C GLU A 197 -5.14 -16.61 7.39
N ASN A 198 -3.86 -16.22 7.35
CA ASN A 198 -3.33 -15.14 8.19
C ASN A 198 -4.10 -13.82 7.98
N SER A 199 -4.34 -13.45 6.72
CA SER A 199 -5.06 -12.22 6.37
C SER A 199 -6.55 -12.30 6.70
N ARG A 200 -7.15 -13.48 6.61
CA ARG A 200 -8.51 -13.75 7.13
C ARG A 200 -8.58 -13.48 8.64
N ARG A 201 -7.65 -14.03 9.42
CA ARG A 201 -7.56 -13.78 10.87
C ARG A 201 -7.36 -12.31 11.21
N ALA A 202 -6.47 -11.62 10.50
CA ALA A 202 -6.26 -10.17 10.67
C ALA A 202 -7.54 -9.36 10.42
N THR A 203 -8.34 -9.76 9.42
CA THR A 203 -9.62 -9.12 9.11
C THR A 203 -10.64 -9.31 10.24
N TYR A 204 -10.75 -10.52 10.78
CA TYR A 204 -11.61 -10.78 11.94
C TYR A 204 -11.15 -10.05 13.20
N ALA A 205 -9.84 -9.99 13.45
CA ALA A 205 -9.29 -9.24 14.57
C ALA A 205 -9.64 -7.75 14.47
N GLN A 206 -9.57 -7.16 13.28
CA GLN A 206 -9.96 -5.78 13.01
C GLN A 206 -11.44 -5.50 13.26
N GLN A 207 -12.34 -6.36 12.80
CA GLN A 207 -13.77 -6.21 13.10
C GLN A 207 -14.03 -6.35 14.61
N GLN A 208 -13.39 -7.34 15.25
CA GLN A 208 -13.56 -7.56 16.68
C GLN A 208 -13.03 -6.38 17.51
N TYR A 209 -11.90 -5.78 17.14
CA TYR A 209 -11.42 -4.56 17.76
C TYR A 209 -12.46 -3.42 17.70
N ALA A 210 -13.13 -3.24 16.57
CA ALA A 210 -14.19 -2.24 16.44
C ALA A 210 -15.46 -2.58 17.24
N ILE A 211 -15.74 -3.87 17.46
CA ILE A 211 -16.82 -4.31 18.37
C ILE A 211 -16.46 -4.01 19.82
N ASP A 212 -15.22 -4.31 20.22
CA ASP A 212 -14.71 -4.08 21.57
C ASP A 212 -14.61 -2.58 21.87
N ASN A 213 -14.24 -1.78 20.87
CA ASN A 213 -14.16 -0.32 20.88
C ASN A 213 -13.48 0.23 22.16
N PRO A 214 -12.21 -0.13 22.42
CA PRO A 214 -11.55 0.19 23.68
C PRO A 214 -11.41 1.69 23.94
N LEU A 215 -11.44 2.51 22.88
CA LEU A 215 -11.34 3.97 22.94
C LEU A 215 -12.70 4.68 22.87
N GLY A 216 -13.81 3.93 22.89
CA GLY A 216 -15.17 4.46 22.93
C GLY A 216 -15.49 5.42 21.79
N PHE A 217 -14.97 5.18 20.58
CA PHE A 217 -15.31 6.00 19.41
C PHE A 217 -16.76 5.78 19.00
N LYS A 218 -17.47 6.87 18.71
CA LYS A 218 -18.84 6.78 18.19
C LYS A 218 -18.81 6.11 16.81
N GLY A 219 -19.67 5.11 16.63
CA GLY A 219 -19.88 4.44 15.36
C GLY A 219 -19.07 3.15 15.20
N TYR A 220 -17.97 2.95 15.93
CA TYR A 220 -17.25 1.68 15.93
C TYR A 220 -18.18 0.55 16.34
N ALA A 221 -18.30 -0.45 15.47
CA ALA A 221 -19.23 -1.54 15.63
C ALA A 221 -18.91 -2.68 14.65
N LYS A 222 -19.65 -3.79 14.79
CA LYS A 222 -19.59 -4.95 13.88
C LYS A 222 -19.64 -4.56 12.40
N ASN A 223 -20.45 -3.59 12.00
CA ASN A 223 -20.57 -3.17 10.60
C ASN A 223 -19.93 -1.81 10.32
N CYS A 224 -19.04 -1.33 11.19
CA CYS A 224 -18.38 -0.04 11.06
C CYS A 224 -16.98 -0.15 11.65
N TRP A 225 -16.04 -0.57 10.79
CA TRP A 225 -14.65 -0.90 11.11
C TRP A 225 -13.78 -0.65 9.86
N GLY A 226 -12.48 -0.97 9.95
CA GLY A 226 -11.54 -0.82 8.84
C GLY A 226 -10.48 0.24 9.12
N ILE A 227 -9.57 -0.07 10.05
CA ILE A 227 -8.52 0.83 10.49
C ILE A 227 -7.24 0.47 9.73
N THR A 228 -6.77 1.39 8.90
CA THR A 228 -5.58 1.20 8.07
C THR A 228 -4.99 2.54 7.69
N ALA A 229 -3.81 2.54 7.06
CA ALA A 229 -3.20 3.76 6.55
C ALA A 229 -4.18 4.54 5.67
N SER A 230 -4.42 5.80 6.02
CA SER A 230 -5.37 6.67 5.33
C SER A 230 -5.09 8.12 5.66
N GLU A 231 -5.68 9.03 4.87
CA GLU A 231 -5.90 10.40 5.32
C GLU A 231 -6.81 10.43 6.56
N GLY A 232 -6.69 11.48 7.35
CA GLY A 232 -7.57 11.77 8.48
C GLY A 232 -7.87 13.26 8.58
N PRO A 233 -8.67 13.68 9.57
CA PRO A 233 -9.13 15.06 9.70
C PRO A 233 -8.09 16.02 10.31
N GLY A 234 -6.95 15.49 10.78
CA GLY A 234 -5.93 16.23 11.51
C GLY A 234 -4.91 17.01 10.65
N PRO A 235 -3.96 17.71 11.31
CA PRO A 235 -3.54 17.46 12.70
C PRO A 235 -4.27 18.41 13.65
N GLU A 236 -5.07 17.87 14.56
CA GLU A 236 -5.87 18.68 15.50
C GLU A 236 -6.13 17.93 16.82
N ASN A 237 -6.17 18.66 17.94
CA ASN A 237 -6.61 18.14 19.23
C ASN A 237 -8.01 18.70 19.54
N LEU A 238 -9.00 17.83 19.68
CA LEU A 238 -10.40 18.22 19.90
C LEU A 238 -10.99 17.50 21.11
N ASN A 239 -11.79 18.21 21.89
CA ASN A 239 -12.66 17.57 22.88
C ASN A 239 -13.92 17.04 22.17
N VAL A 240 -14.05 15.71 22.11
CA VAL A 240 -15.19 15.02 21.48
C VAL A 240 -15.94 14.27 22.57
N ASP A 241 -17.18 14.69 22.84
CA ASP A 241 -18.05 14.13 23.88
C ASP A 241 -17.39 14.09 25.27
N GLY A 242 -16.62 15.13 25.62
CA GLY A 242 -15.95 15.24 26.91
C GLY A 242 -14.59 14.55 27.00
N ILE A 243 -14.12 13.93 25.92
CA ILE A 243 -12.82 13.24 25.84
C ILE A 243 -11.90 14.03 24.90
N ASP A 244 -10.72 14.42 25.38
CA ASP A 244 -9.70 15.02 24.52
C ASP A 244 -9.11 13.95 23.60
N ARG A 245 -9.16 14.20 22.29
CA ARG A 245 -8.68 13.28 21.24
C ARG A 245 -7.71 14.00 20.31
N GLU A 246 -6.64 13.31 19.97
CA GLU A 246 -5.69 13.71 18.93
C GLU A 246 -6.10 13.09 17.60
N PHE A 247 -6.20 13.91 16.57
CA PHE A 247 -6.46 13.50 15.19
C PHE A 247 -5.23 13.71 14.33
N PHE A 248 -5.00 12.79 13.41
CA PHE A 248 -3.84 12.81 12.51
C PHE A 248 -4.26 13.09 11.07
N ASP A 249 -3.34 13.62 10.26
CA ASP A 249 -3.42 13.64 8.79
C ASP A 249 -3.28 12.20 8.25
N TYR A 250 -2.56 12.03 7.14
CA TYR A 250 -2.08 10.74 6.70
C TYR A 250 -1.15 10.09 7.74
N VAL A 251 -1.56 8.94 8.27
CA VAL A 251 -0.73 8.10 9.14
C VAL A 251 -1.07 6.63 8.94
N GLY A 252 -0.10 5.75 9.22
CA GLY A 252 -0.29 4.30 9.25
C GLY A 252 -1.12 3.83 10.43
N ARG A 253 -2.42 4.13 10.45
CA ARG A 253 -3.34 3.67 11.51
C ARG A 253 -3.37 2.16 11.57
N GLY A 254 -3.41 1.61 12.77
CA GLY A 254 -3.32 0.17 12.99
C GLY A 254 -3.67 -0.21 14.41
N VAL A 255 -4.17 -1.42 14.60
CA VAL A 255 -4.72 -1.88 15.89
C VAL A 255 -4.06 -3.18 16.34
N PRO A 256 -3.97 -3.44 17.66
CA PRO A 256 -4.33 -2.54 18.76
C PRO A 256 -3.16 -1.65 19.20
N PHE A 257 -1.97 -1.84 18.63
CA PHE A 257 -0.72 -1.21 19.11
C PHE A 257 -0.30 0.03 18.30
N GLY A 258 -1.10 0.49 17.34
CA GLY A 258 -0.80 1.65 16.50
C GLY A 258 -1.76 2.83 16.76
N PRO A 259 -1.62 3.92 15.98
CA PRO A 259 -2.51 5.05 16.07
C PRO A 259 -3.96 4.67 15.71
N ASP A 260 -4.88 5.03 16.60
CA ASP A 260 -6.32 4.95 16.41
C ASP A 260 -6.94 6.27 16.89
N ASP A 261 -7.31 7.13 15.93
CA ASP A 261 -8.00 8.39 16.17
C ASP A 261 -9.50 8.31 15.80
N GLY A 262 -10.04 7.10 15.64
CA GLY A 262 -11.43 6.89 15.25
C GLY A 262 -11.68 7.01 13.75
N THR A 263 -10.67 7.34 12.95
CA THR A 263 -10.80 7.39 11.49
C THR A 263 -10.91 5.98 10.91
N LEU A 264 -11.94 5.75 10.11
CA LEU A 264 -12.14 4.51 9.36
C LEU A 264 -11.88 4.72 7.87
N ALA A 265 -11.32 3.70 7.23
CA ALA A 265 -11.02 3.71 5.82
C ALA A 265 -11.82 2.60 5.10
N PRO A 266 -12.98 2.93 4.48
CA PRO A 266 -13.87 1.92 3.88
C PRO A 266 -13.20 1.03 2.84
N TRP A 267 -12.17 1.52 2.16
CA TRP A 267 -11.42 0.73 1.18
C TRP A 267 -10.72 -0.48 1.83
N GLY A 268 -10.27 -0.37 3.08
CA GLY A 268 -9.66 -1.50 3.81
C GLY A 268 -10.66 -2.61 4.09
N VAL A 269 -11.93 -2.27 4.33
CA VAL A 269 -13.02 -3.27 4.43
C VAL A 269 -13.26 -3.93 3.07
N VAL A 270 -13.41 -3.13 2.00
CA VAL A 270 -13.64 -3.66 0.65
C VAL A 270 -12.51 -4.60 0.21
N ALA A 271 -11.26 -4.22 0.45
CA ALA A 271 -10.09 -5.03 0.14
C ALA A 271 -10.03 -6.34 0.95
N SER A 272 -10.79 -6.45 2.04
CA SER A 272 -10.91 -7.68 2.82
C SER A 272 -11.89 -8.71 2.24
N LEU A 273 -12.64 -8.35 1.19
CA LEU A 273 -13.68 -9.19 0.61
C LEU A 273 -13.22 -10.62 0.27
N PRO A 274 -12.02 -10.84 -0.33
CA PRO A 274 -11.56 -12.19 -0.63
C PRO A 274 -11.33 -13.06 0.62
N PHE A 275 -11.02 -12.45 1.76
CA PHE A 275 -10.62 -13.17 2.97
C PHE A 275 -11.79 -13.49 3.89
N ALA A 276 -12.74 -12.57 4.04
CA ALA A 276 -13.88 -12.72 4.97
C ALA A 276 -15.17 -12.12 4.40
N PRO A 277 -15.72 -12.68 3.30
CA PRO A 277 -16.85 -12.10 2.59
C PRO A 277 -18.10 -11.93 3.46
N GLU A 278 -18.34 -12.84 4.40
CA GLU A 278 -19.46 -12.83 5.34
C GLU A 278 -19.54 -11.57 6.21
N ILE A 279 -18.41 -11.05 6.68
CA ILE A 279 -18.39 -9.82 7.50
C ILE A 279 -18.27 -8.57 6.63
N VAL A 280 -17.59 -8.68 5.49
CA VAL A 280 -17.42 -7.57 4.55
C VAL A 280 -18.75 -7.24 3.87
N PHE A 281 -19.52 -8.22 3.37
CA PHE A 281 -20.81 -7.94 2.75
C PHE A 281 -21.81 -7.30 3.71
N ALA A 282 -21.86 -7.76 4.96
CA ALA A 282 -22.70 -7.13 6.00
C ALA A 282 -22.29 -5.66 6.22
N THR A 283 -20.99 -5.39 6.25
CA THR A 283 -20.44 -4.04 6.40
C THR A 283 -20.75 -3.16 5.19
N LEU A 284 -20.58 -3.68 3.96
CA LEU A 284 -20.91 -2.93 2.74
C LEU A 284 -22.41 -2.62 2.65
N HIS A 285 -23.27 -3.55 3.04
CA HIS A 285 -24.71 -3.30 3.10
C HIS A 285 -25.03 -2.16 4.08
N TYR A 286 -24.45 -2.19 5.28
CA TYR A 286 -24.57 -1.10 6.25
C TYR A 286 -24.06 0.22 5.67
N CYS A 287 -22.86 0.25 5.08
CA CYS A 287 -22.27 1.45 4.49
C CYS A 287 -23.19 2.07 3.44
N VAL A 288 -23.73 1.27 2.52
CA VAL A 288 -24.55 1.75 1.40
C VAL A 288 -25.97 2.13 1.85
N HIS A 289 -26.61 1.30 2.65
CA HIS A 289 -28.05 1.41 2.91
C HIS A 289 -28.40 2.11 4.22
N GLU A 290 -27.56 1.99 5.25
CA GLU A 290 -27.84 2.53 6.59
C GLU A 290 -27.03 3.80 6.84
N ALA A 291 -25.70 3.73 6.69
CA ALA A 291 -24.82 4.89 6.81
C ALA A 291 -24.88 5.82 5.59
N LYS A 292 -25.51 5.38 4.49
CA LYS A 292 -25.70 6.14 3.24
C LYS A 292 -24.40 6.75 2.69
N LEU A 293 -23.31 5.99 2.79
CA LEU A 293 -22.04 6.26 2.14
C LEU A 293 -22.16 5.96 0.63
N THR A 294 -23.05 6.67 -0.07
CA THR A 294 -23.19 6.58 -1.52
C THR A 294 -22.28 7.60 -2.19
N VAL A 295 -21.37 7.14 -3.04
CA VAL A 295 -20.40 7.94 -3.77
C VAL A 295 -21.09 8.98 -4.66
N THR A 296 -20.93 10.26 -4.33
CA THR A 296 -21.04 11.36 -5.32
C THR A 296 -19.68 12.03 -5.46
N VAL A 297 -18.72 11.33 -6.06
CA VAL A 297 -17.51 11.97 -6.60
C VAL A 297 -17.32 11.45 -8.01
N ARG A 298 -17.80 12.23 -8.99
CA ARG A 298 -17.47 11.99 -10.41
C ARG A 298 -15.98 12.30 -10.62
N PRO A 299 -15.24 11.49 -11.39
CA PRO A 299 -13.88 11.82 -11.77
C PRO A 299 -13.91 12.81 -12.95
N ALA A 300 -14.07 14.11 -12.67
CA ALA A 300 -13.62 15.21 -13.54
C ALA A 300 -14.02 16.58 -12.95
N HIS A 301 -13.00 17.42 -12.68
CA HIS A 301 -13.04 18.89 -12.66
C HIS A 301 -13.84 19.56 -11.54
N LEU A 302 -13.14 19.98 -10.48
CA LEU A 302 -13.63 20.94 -9.48
C LEU A 302 -13.00 22.32 -9.75
N PRO A 303 -13.80 23.39 -9.94
CA PRO A 303 -13.56 24.65 -9.28
C PRO A 303 -14.22 24.64 -7.90
N ALA A 304 -13.52 25.21 -6.93
CA ALA A 304 -13.94 25.32 -5.54
C ALA A 304 -15.31 26.01 -5.39
N ARG A 305 -16.18 25.43 -4.55
CA ARG A 305 -17.20 26.20 -3.84
C ARG A 305 -17.24 25.80 -2.38
N THR A 306 -16.98 26.81 -1.57
CA THR A 306 -17.13 26.87 -0.12
C THR A 306 -18.60 27.08 0.21
N ASP A 307 -19.18 26.21 1.04
CA ASP A 307 -20.27 26.61 1.93
C ASP A 307 -19.96 26.06 3.33
N ARG A 308 -20.01 26.96 4.31
CA ARG A 308 -19.59 26.77 5.70
C ARG A 308 -20.85 26.54 6.54
N SER A 309 -21.26 25.29 6.72
CA SER A 309 -22.25 24.96 7.76
C SER A 309 -22.20 23.50 8.28
N ASP A 310 -21.22 22.68 7.89
CA ASP A 310 -20.98 21.37 8.48
C ASP A 310 -19.71 21.39 9.35
N PRO A 311 -19.70 20.76 10.54
CA PRO A 311 -18.53 20.73 11.43
C PRO A 311 -17.40 19.80 10.94
N TYR A 312 -17.48 19.27 9.73
CA TYR A 312 -16.39 18.57 9.06
C TYR A 312 -15.81 19.47 7.97
N PRO A 313 -14.64 20.11 8.20
CA PRO A 313 -14.06 20.98 7.21
C PRO A 313 -13.56 20.20 5.99
N ALA A 314 -13.88 20.78 4.83
CA ALA A 314 -13.38 20.42 3.52
C ALA A 314 -11.85 20.51 3.45
N SER A 315 -11.28 19.56 2.70
CA SER A 315 -9.90 19.44 2.22
C SER A 315 -9.07 20.73 2.24
N CYS A 316 -7.98 20.72 3.02
CA CYS A 316 -6.97 21.77 3.00
C CYS A 316 -5.98 21.54 1.85
N GLN A 317 -6.00 22.44 0.86
CA GLN A 317 -4.90 22.64 -0.08
C GLN A 317 -3.70 23.21 0.68
N ARG A 318 -2.80 22.36 1.18
CA ARG A 318 -1.38 22.63 1.49
C ARG A 318 -0.83 21.48 2.35
N CYS A 319 -0.31 20.42 1.72
CA CYS A 319 0.63 19.50 2.38
C CYS A 319 1.66 19.01 1.37
N GLY A 320 2.72 19.80 1.18
CA GLY A 320 4.02 19.27 0.79
C GLY A 320 4.83 19.13 2.07
N SER A 321 5.00 17.90 2.57
CA SER A 321 6.16 17.39 3.33
C SER A 321 5.78 16.21 4.26
N ASN A 322 6.54 15.12 4.14
CA ASN A 322 6.83 14.13 5.18
C ASN A 322 5.71 13.22 5.75
N SER A 323 4.81 12.69 4.92
CA SER A 323 3.78 11.72 5.37
C SER A 323 4.07 10.23 5.08
N ALA A 324 5.10 9.88 4.30
CA ALA A 324 5.34 8.47 3.95
C ALA A 324 6.18 7.66 4.97
N MET A 325 6.78 8.28 5.99
CA MET A 325 7.77 7.61 6.87
C MET A 325 7.60 7.87 8.37
N ARG A 326 6.46 8.41 8.81
CA ARG A 326 6.12 8.38 10.23
C ARG A 326 5.35 7.09 10.49
N ARG A 327 6.11 6.01 10.70
CA ARG A 327 5.66 4.81 11.40
C ARG A 327 6.60 4.55 12.56
#